data_AF-A0A2N7XU28-F1
#
_entry.id   AF-A0A2N7XU28-F1
#
_cell.length_a   1.000
_cell.length_b   1.000
_cell.length_c   1.000
_cell.angle_alpha   90.00
_cell.angle_beta   90.00
_cell.angle_gamma   90.00
#
_symmetry.space_group_name_H-M   'P 1'
#
loop_
_entity.id
_entity.type
_entity.pdbx_description
1 polymer ?
#
loop_
_entity_poly.entity_id
_entity_poly.type
_entity_poly.pdbx_seq_one_letter_code
_entity_poly.pdbx_strand_id
1 'polypeptide(L)'
;AELTTLITTEVDRIAALIDRMQDFTDTRPLQLAPENIYPLLDHARRVALAGFGRHVVIEERFDPSLPPVQIDRDATLQVVLNLLKNASEAVRDQADARITLATAYRHGMAIAPGPGKPRRPLPIEICVIDNGPGPPADIAEHLFDPFISGKPEGQGLGLALVDKLVRDMG
;
A
#
# COMPACT_ATOMS: atom_id res chain seq x y z
N ALA A 1 -8.07 16.79 34.09
CA ALA A 1 -6.84 16.59 33.29
C ALA A 1 -6.98 15.38 32.36
N GLU A 2 -7.46 14.24 32.84
CA GLU A 2 -7.72 13.03 32.04
C GLU A 2 -8.70 13.25 30.87
N LEU A 3 -9.85 13.92 31.12
CA LEU A 3 -10.85 14.19 30.08
C LEU A 3 -10.31 15.07 28.94
N THR A 4 -9.52 16.08 29.28
CA THR A 4 -8.89 16.99 28.32
C THR A 4 -7.87 16.26 27.45
N THR A 5 -7.09 15.33 28.01
CA THR A 5 -6.16 14.49 27.24
C THR A 5 -6.91 13.55 26.29
N LEU A 6 -8.00 12.94 26.75
CA LEU A 6 -8.84 12.08 25.91
C LEU A 6 -9.47 12.85 24.75
N ILE A 7 -9.98 14.05 25.00
CA ILE A 7 -10.54 14.93 23.96
C ILE A 7 -9.46 15.31 22.94
N THR A 8 -8.26 15.69 23.37
CA THR A 8 -7.17 16.03 22.44
C THR A 8 -6.77 14.83 21.58
N THR A 9 -6.67 13.63 22.15
CA THR A 9 -6.36 12.41 21.39
C THR A 9 -7.45 12.07 20.37
N GLU A 10 -8.73 12.23 20.72
CA GLU A 10 -9.83 11.99 19.78
C GLU A 10 -9.88 13.06 18.68
N VAL A 11 -9.58 14.32 18.99
CA VAL A 11 -9.50 15.40 17.99
C VAL A 11 -8.36 15.14 17.00
N ASP A 12 -7.18 14.74 17.48
CA ASP A 12 -6.04 14.39 16.63
C ASP A 12 -6.37 13.18 15.72
N ARG A 13 -7.10 12.20 16.26
CA ARG A 13 -7.57 11.05 15.48
C ARG A 13 -8.54 11.48 14.37
N ILE A 14 -9.49 12.37 14.68
CA ILE A 14 -10.45 12.89 13.70
C ILE A 14 -9.74 13.74 12.64
N ALA A 15 -8.77 14.58 13.02
CA ALA A 15 -7.98 15.36 12.07
C ALA A 15 -7.22 14.44 11.10
N ALA A 16 -6.55 13.39 11.62
CA ALA A 16 -5.87 12.41 10.79
C ALA A 16 -6.81 11.62 9.85
N LEU A 17 -8.07 11.41 10.26
CA LEU A 17 -9.09 10.81 9.40
C LEU A 17 -9.52 11.75 8.27
N ILE A 18 -9.68 13.04 8.57
CA ILE A 18 -10.04 14.07 7.58
C ILE A 18 -8.92 14.23 6.55
N ASP A 19 -7.66 14.31 6.98
CA ASP A 19 -6.52 14.43 6.07
C ASP A 19 -6.43 13.23 5.12
N ARG A 20 -6.64 12.00 5.62
CA ARG A 20 -6.67 10.80 4.76
C ARG A 20 -7.90 10.75 3.86
N MET A 21 -9.04 11.28 4.29
CA MET A 21 -10.20 11.44 3.40
C MET A 21 -9.90 12.42 2.25
N GLN A 22 -9.06 13.43 2.48
CA GLN A 22 -8.67 14.34 1.41
C GLN A 22 -7.94 13.59 0.29
N ASP A 23 -7.10 12.60 0.61
CA ASP A 23 -6.44 11.73 -0.39
C ASP A 23 -7.44 10.95 -1.25
N PHE A 24 -8.62 10.59 -0.70
CA PHE A 24 -9.71 9.98 -1.45
C PHE A 24 -10.43 10.98 -2.35
N THR A 25 -10.60 12.22 -1.90
CA THR A 25 -11.25 13.29 -2.67
C THR A 25 -10.30 14.00 -3.63
N ASP A 26 -8.99 13.72 -3.56
CA ASP A 26 -8.02 14.26 -4.49
C ASP A 26 -8.28 13.67 -5.88
N THR A 27 -8.74 14.53 -6.78
CA THR A 27 -9.03 14.23 -8.18
C THR A 27 -7.97 14.82 -9.11
N ARG A 28 -6.81 15.24 -8.58
CA ARG A 28 -5.72 15.70 -9.44
C ARG A 28 -5.33 14.58 -10.40
N PRO A 29 -5.17 14.87 -11.69
CA PRO A 29 -4.81 13.86 -12.67
C PRO A 29 -3.41 13.32 -12.36
N LEU A 30 -3.30 11.99 -12.27
CA LEU A 30 -2.03 11.29 -12.13
C LEU A 30 -1.14 11.56 -13.35
N GLN A 31 0.15 11.77 -13.09
CA GLN A 31 1.15 12.05 -14.12
C GLN A 31 1.94 10.77 -14.39
N LEU A 32 1.40 9.94 -15.30
CA LEU A 32 2.06 8.71 -15.70
C LEU A 32 3.28 9.01 -16.58
N ALA A 33 4.44 8.54 -16.17
CA ALA A 33 5.68 8.63 -16.90
C ALA A 33 6.44 7.29 -16.86
N PRO A 34 7.30 7.00 -17.87
CA PRO A 34 8.18 5.85 -17.83
C PRO A 34 9.24 6.05 -16.73
N GLU A 35 9.10 5.33 -15.63
CA GLU A 35 9.93 5.46 -14.44
C GLU A 35 10.70 4.19 -14.13
N ASN A 36 11.89 4.35 -13.56
CA ASN A 36 12.60 3.25 -12.92
C ASN A 36 12.03 3.04 -11.52
N ILE A 37 11.44 1.87 -11.26
CA ILE A 37 10.78 1.57 -9.99
C ILE A 37 11.76 1.30 -8.84
N TYR A 38 13.00 0.86 -9.09
CA TYR A 38 13.90 0.45 -7.99
C TYR A 38 14.28 1.59 -7.05
N PRO A 39 14.64 2.80 -7.52
CA PRO A 39 14.88 3.94 -6.62
C PRO A 39 13.67 4.29 -5.75
N LEU A 40 12.45 4.11 -6.27
CA LEU A 40 11.21 4.32 -5.53
C LEU A 40 11.03 3.23 -4.46
N LEU A 41 11.20 1.96 -4.82
CA LEU A 41 11.07 0.83 -3.91
C LEU A 41 12.09 0.89 -2.76
N ASP A 42 13.34 1.25 -3.08
CA ASP A 42 14.41 1.48 -2.12
C ASP A 42 14.12 2.68 -1.21
N HIS A 43 13.56 3.77 -1.75
CA HIS A 43 13.09 4.89 -0.93
C HIS A 43 11.96 4.47 0.03
N ALA A 44 10.95 3.75 -0.45
CA ALA A 44 9.85 3.26 0.38
C ALA A 44 10.36 2.34 1.51
N ARG A 45 11.29 1.45 1.21
CA ARG A 45 11.94 0.57 2.20
C ARG A 45 12.67 1.37 3.27
N ARG A 46 13.47 2.38 2.89
CA ARG A 46 14.15 3.24 3.88
C ARG A 46 13.19 3.97 4.79
N VAL A 47 12.11 4.54 4.23
CA VAL A 47 11.07 5.22 5.01
C VAL A 47 10.40 4.25 5.98
N ALA A 48 10.07 3.03 5.54
CA ALA A 48 9.51 1.99 6.39
C ALA A 48 10.44 1.63 7.55
N LEU A 49 11.73 1.35 7.28
CA LEU A 49 12.72 0.98 8.30
C LEU A 49 13.01 2.12 9.30
N ALA A 50 12.92 3.38 8.87
CA ALA A 50 13.07 4.53 9.75
C ALA A 50 11.84 4.78 10.65
N GLY A 51 10.67 4.26 10.26
CA GLY A 51 9.39 4.48 10.92
C GLY A 51 8.73 3.20 11.42
N PHE A 52 7.62 2.83 10.77
CA PHE A 52 6.72 1.77 11.22
C PHE A 52 7.29 0.34 11.10
N GLY A 53 8.33 0.13 10.30
CA GLY A 53 8.98 -1.15 10.04
C GLY A 53 10.31 -1.34 10.77
N ARG A 54 10.62 -0.52 11.79
CA ARG A 54 11.93 -0.51 12.49
C ARG A 54 12.38 -1.88 13.04
N HIS A 55 11.43 -2.73 13.40
CA HIS A 55 11.69 -4.04 14.01
C HIS A 55 11.46 -5.21 13.06
N VAL A 56 11.33 -4.95 11.76
CA VAL A 56 11.02 -5.95 10.73
C VAL A 56 12.21 -6.12 9.79
N VAL A 57 12.50 -7.35 9.40
CA VAL A 57 13.48 -7.62 8.35
C VAL A 57 12.79 -7.48 6.98
N ILE A 58 13.23 -6.50 6.18
CA ILE A 58 12.74 -6.33 4.80
C ILE A 58 13.79 -6.86 3.82
N GLU A 59 13.48 -8.01 3.21
CA GLU A 59 14.26 -8.68 2.17
C GLU A 59 13.86 -8.20 0.77
N GLU A 60 14.82 -8.08 -0.13
CA GLU A 60 14.61 -7.65 -1.52
C GLU A 60 14.77 -8.84 -2.47
N ARG A 61 13.78 -9.06 -3.34
CA ARG A 61 13.82 -10.09 -4.40
C ARG A 61 13.43 -9.46 -5.73
N PHE A 62 14.33 -8.62 -6.24
CA PHE A 62 14.10 -7.89 -7.47
C PHE A 62 14.56 -8.67 -8.69
N ASP A 63 13.68 -8.75 -9.68
CA ASP A 63 14.08 -9.03 -11.06
C ASP A 63 14.77 -7.77 -11.60
N PRO A 64 16.06 -7.78 -11.98
CA PRO A 64 16.78 -6.60 -12.45
C PRO A 64 16.54 -6.27 -13.93
N SER A 65 15.78 -7.09 -14.65
CA SER A 65 15.58 -6.97 -16.11
C SER A 65 14.36 -6.13 -16.50
N LEU A 66 13.64 -5.55 -15.52
CA LEU A 66 12.39 -4.87 -15.80
C LEU A 66 12.63 -3.55 -16.56
N PRO A 67 11.86 -3.30 -17.64
CA PRO A 67 11.90 -2.02 -18.33
C PRO A 67 11.29 -0.91 -17.44
N PRO A 68 11.50 0.37 -17.80
CA PRO A 68 10.76 1.46 -17.19
C PRO A 68 9.25 1.24 -17.24
N VAL A 69 8.56 1.57 -16.16
CA VAL A 69 7.13 1.31 -15.97
C VAL A 69 6.37 2.63 -16.06
N GLN A 70 5.24 2.64 -16.76
CA GLN A 70 4.36 3.81 -16.83
C GLN A 70 3.60 3.96 -15.52
N ILE A 71 4.12 4.80 -14.62
CA ILE A 71 3.54 5.03 -13.30
C ILE A 71 3.54 6.51 -12.95
N ASP A 72 2.67 6.89 -12.02
CA ASP A 72 2.86 8.12 -11.25
C ASP A 72 3.76 7.77 -10.05
N ARG A 73 4.90 8.46 -9.96
CA ARG A 73 5.95 8.15 -8.98
C ARG A 73 5.43 8.29 -7.54
N ASP A 74 4.72 9.37 -7.24
CA ASP A 74 4.33 9.67 -5.86
C ASP A 74 3.13 8.82 -5.45
N ALA A 75 2.18 8.59 -6.36
CA ALA A 75 1.08 7.65 -6.14
C ALA A 75 1.59 6.22 -5.92
N THR A 76 2.56 5.77 -6.73
CA THR A 76 3.15 4.43 -6.56
C THR A 76 3.93 4.31 -5.26
N LEU A 77 4.66 5.35 -4.87
CA LEU A 77 5.33 5.39 -3.57
C LEU A 77 4.30 5.26 -2.43
N GLN A 78 3.19 5.98 -2.52
CA GLN A 78 2.11 5.90 -1.53
C GLN A 78 1.48 4.49 -1.46
N VAL A 79 1.28 3.84 -2.61
CA VAL A 79 0.81 2.44 -2.67
C VAL A 79 1.77 1.53 -1.91
N VAL A 80 3.07 1.60 -2.22
CA VAL A 80 4.08 0.73 -1.60
C VAL A 80 4.20 1.00 -0.09
N LEU A 81 4.16 2.27 0.34
CA LEU A 81 4.20 2.63 1.76
C LEU A 81 2.99 2.09 2.54
N ASN A 82 1.78 2.19 1.97
CA ASN A 82 0.58 1.63 2.58
C ASN A 82 0.67 0.11 2.72
N LEU A 83 1.14 -0.59 1.68
CA LEU A 83 1.33 -2.04 1.72
C LEU A 83 2.38 -2.45 2.75
N LEU A 84 3.54 -1.77 2.77
CA LEU A 84 4.61 -2.02 3.75
C LEU A 84 4.14 -1.77 5.18
N LYS A 85 3.32 -0.74 5.40
CA LYS A 85 2.74 -0.44 6.71
C LYS A 85 1.80 -1.55 7.15
N ASN A 86 0.87 -1.95 6.28
CA ASN A 86 -0.06 -3.04 6.58
C ASN A 86 0.68 -4.36 6.89
N ALA A 87 1.70 -4.68 6.10
CA ALA A 87 2.58 -5.82 6.29
C ALA A 87 3.31 -5.74 7.65
N SER A 88 3.91 -4.59 7.97
CA SER A 88 4.62 -4.39 9.26
C SER A 88 3.68 -4.53 10.46
N GLU A 89 2.44 -4.06 10.34
CA GLU A 89 1.43 -4.25 11.37
C GLU A 89 0.92 -5.69 11.45
N ALA A 90 0.98 -6.48 10.37
CA ALA A 90 0.56 -7.88 10.35
C ALA A 90 1.59 -8.79 11.04
N VAL A 91 2.87 -8.45 10.96
CA VAL A 91 3.97 -9.22 11.57
C VAL A 91 4.40 -8.70 12.95
N ARG A 92 3.68 -7.73 13.52
CA ARG A 92 4.08 -7.05 14.77
C ARG A 92 4.37 -8.00 15.93
N ASP A 93 3.58 -9.07 16.04
CA ASP A 93 3.68 -10.05 17.13
C ASP A 93 4.47 -11.31 16.73
N GLN A 94 5.10 -11.32 15.54
CA GLN A 94 5.94 -12.43 15.07
C GLN A 94 7.37 -12.26 15.58
N ALA A 95 7.95 -13.32 16.14
CA ALA A 95 9.34 -13.32 16.61
C ALA A 95 10.36 -13.18 15.45
N ASP A 96 10.01 -13.69 14.27
CA ASP A 96 10.80 -13.65 13.04
C ASP A 96 10.14 -12.75 11.99
N ALA A 97 9.64 -11.58 12.40
CA ALA A 97 8.95 -10.63 11.53
C ALA A 97 9.74 -10.33 10.24
N ARG A 98 9.19 -10.78 9.11
CA ARG A 98 9.82 -10.68 7.79
C ARG A 98 8.84 -10.15 6.77
N ILE A 99 9.31 -9.22 5.95
CA ILE A 99 8.64 -8.75 4.74
C ILE A 99 9.58 -9.00 3.56
N THR A 100 9.06 -9.48 2.44
CA THR A 100 9.76 -9.55 1.16
C THR A 100 9.16 -8.56 0.19
N LEU A 101 9.99 -7.65 -0.31
CA LEU A 101 9.66 -6.75 -1.41
C LEU A 101 10.21 -7.39 -2.69
N ALA A 102 9.33 -7.79 -3.61
CA ALA A 102 9.72 -8.51 -4.82
C ALA A 102 9.19 -7.83 -6.07
N THR A 103 9.90 -8.01 -7.18
CA THR A 103 9.45 -7.59 -8.51
C THR A 103 9.59 -8.73 -9.50
N ALA A 104 8.69 -8.79 -10.48
CA ALA A 104 8.76 -9.80 -11.52
C ALA A 104 8.09 -9.34 -12.82
N TYR A 105 8.59 -9.87 -13.94
CA TYR A 105 7.88 -9.82 -15.20
C TYR A 105 6.94 -11.03 -15.33
N ARG A 106 5.63 -10.79 -15.49
CA ARG A 106 4.58 -11.78 -15.65
C ARG A 106 3.95 -11.67 -17.03
N HIS A 107 4.36 -12.56 -17.94
CA HIS A 107 3.75 -12.65 -19.27
C HIS A 107 2.25 -12.97 -19.16
N GLY A 108 1.44 -12.29 -19.99
CA GLY A 108 0.00 -12.59 -20.12
C GLY A 108 -0.89 -11.95 -19.06
N MET A 109 -0.36 -11.21 -18.08
CA MET A 109 -1.18 -10.39 -17.20
C MET A 109 -1.77 -9.22 -17.99
N ALA A 110 -3.11 -9.12 -17.95
CA ALA A 110 -3.83 -8.01 -18.54
C ALA A 110 -5.10 -7.73 -17.73
N ILE A 111 -5.44 -6.45 -17.57
CA ILE A 111 -6.64 -6.01 -16.84
C ILE A 111 -7.57 -5.28 -17.82
N ALA A 112 -8.88 -5.49 -17.66
CA ALA A 112 -9.88 -4.68 -18.33
C ALA A 112 -10.23 -3.50 -17.40
N PRO A 113 -9.93 -2.25 -17.77
CA PRO A 113 -10.11 -1.08 -16.90
C PRO A 113 -11.59 -0.66 -16.74
N GLY A 114 -12.53 -1.53 -17.08
CA GLY A 114 -13.97 -1.33 -16.98
C GLY A 114 -14.76 -2.16 -18.00
N PRO A 115 -16.09 -2.28 -17.81
CA PRO A 115 -16.96 -2.96 -18.76
C PRO A 115 -16.83 -2.37 -20.17
N GLY A 116 -16.62 -3.23 -21.17
CA GLY A 116 -16.50 -2.81 -22.58
C GLY A 116 -15.16 -2.20 -22.99
N LYS A 117 -14.17 -2.07 -22.09
CA LYS A 117 -12.82 -1.60 -22.44
C LYS A 117 -11.89 -2.78 -22.78
N PRO A 118 -10.97 -2.63 -23.76
CA PRO A 118 -10.03 -3.68 -24.12
C PRO A 118 -9.06 -3.98 -22.96
N ARG A 119 -8.64 -5.24 -22.86
CA ARG A 119 -7.63 -5.68 -21.88
C ARG A 119 -6.29 -5.00 -22.18
N ARG A 120 -5.70 -4.36 -21.19
CA ARG A 120 -4.37 -3.73 -21.26
C ARG A 120 -3.33 -4.66 -20.63
N PRO A 121 -2.20 -4.95 -21.31
CA PRO A 121 -1.14 -5.76 -20.71
C PRO A 121 -0.48 -4.98 -19.56
N LEU A 122 -0.41 -5.62 -18.39
CA LEU A 122 0.24 -5.11 -17.19
C LEU A 122 1.20 -6.19 -16.68
N PRO A 123 2.35 -6.38 -17.36
CA PRO A 123 3.23 -7.51 -17.09
C PRO A 123 4.16 -7.27 -15.89
N ILE A 124 4.17 -6.09 -15.28
CA ILE A 124 5.06 -5.79 -14.16
C ILE A 124 4.31 -6.02 -12.87
N GLU A 125 4.85 -6.92 -12.06
CA GLU A 125 4.35 -7.27 -10.73
C GLU A 125 5.28 -6.69 -9.67
N ILE A 126 4.70 -6.03 -8.67
CA ILE A 126 5.38 -5.58 -7.44
C ILE A 126 4.66 -6.26 -6.28
N CYS A 127 5.38 -7.03 -5.47
CA CYS A 127 4.82 -7.75 -4.34
C CYS A 127 5.38 -7.23 -3.02
N VAL A 128 4.50 -7.05 -2.04
CA VAL A 128 4.83 -6.92 -0.62
C VAL A 128 4.28 -8.16 0.07
N ILE A 129 5.17 -9.03 0.55
CA ILE A 129 4.81 -10.33 1.12
C ILE A 129 5.25 -10.33 2.58
N ASP A 130 4.34 -10.62 3.50
CA ASP A 130 4.66 -10.77 4.92
C ASP A 130 4.48 -12.20 5.41
N ASN A 131 5.12 -12.56 6.54
CA ASN A 131 4.92 -13.84 7.23
C ASN A 131 3.92 -13.73 8.39
N GLY A 132 2.97 -12.79 8.31
CA GLY A 132 1.92 -12.64 9.30
C GLY A 132 0.86 -13.73 9.20
N PRO A 133 -0.11 -13.75 10.13
CA PRO A 133 -1.19 -14.75 10.16
C PRO A 133 -2.18 -14.60 8.99
N GLY A 134 -2.05 -13.56 8.17
CA GLY A 134 -3.01 -13.19 7.15
C GLY A 134 -4.28 -12.54 7.71
N PRO A 135 -5.17 -12.09 6.82
CA PRO A 135 -6.45 -11.51 7.20
C PRO A 135 -7.44 -12.61 7.65
N PRO A 136 -8.30 -12.33 8.65
CA PRO A 136 -9.46 -13.16 8.97
C PRO A 136 -10.33 -13.44 7.73
N ALA A 137 -10.86 -14.67 7.63
CA ALA A 137 -11.59 -15.12 6.43
C ALA A 137 -12.88 -14.32 6.16
N ASP A 138 -13.50 -13.78 7.20
CA ASP A 138 -14.72 -12.96 7.14
C ASP A 138 -14.49 -11.56 6.54
N ILE A 139 -13.25 -11.05 6.57
CA ILE A 139 -12.91 -9.75 6.00
C ILE A 139 -12.07 -9.85 4.72
N ALA A 140 -11.60 -11.05 4.36
CA ALA A 140 -10.66 -11.24 3.26
C ALA A 140 -11.17 -10.72 1.91
N GLU A 141 -12.46 -10.90 1.61
CA GLU A 141 -13.09 -10.43 0.37
C GLU A 141 -13.33 -8.90 0.36
N HIS A 142 -13.30 -8.28 1.54
CA HIS A 142 -13.63 -6.87 1.76
C HIS A 142 -12.41 -6.03 2.17
N LEU A 143 -11.19 -6.57 2.05
CA LEU A 143 -9.96 -5.89 2.50
C LEU A 143 -9.71 -4.54 1.84
N PHE A 144 -10.20 -4.35 0.63
CA PHE A 144 -10.06 -3.13 -0.14
C PHE A 144 -11.25 -2.18 0.04
N ASP A 145 -12.29 -2.59 0.77
CA ASP A 145 -13.43 -1.72 1.05
C ASP A 145 -13.06 -0.68 2.11
N PRO A 146 -13.45 0.60 1.95
CA PRO A 146 -13.16 1.65 2.92
C PRO A 146 -13.70 1.31 4.32
N PHE A 147 -12.93 1.65 5.35
CA PHE A 147 -13.26 1.44 6.77
C PHE A 147 -13.32 -0.01 7.22
N ILE A 148 -13.00 -0.98 6.35
CA ILE A 148 -12.82 -2.37 6.75
C ILE A 148 -11.42 -2.55 7.35
N SER A 149 -11.38 -2.99 8.60
CA SER A 149 -10.14 -3.27 9.34
C SER A 149 -10.38 -4.38 10.35
N GLY A 150 -9.51 -5.40 10.35
CA GLY A 150 -9.49 -6.43 11.40
C GLY A 150 -8.84 -5.97 12.71
N LYS A 151 -8.47 -4.68 12.85
CA LYS A 151 -7.67 -4.17 13.96
C LYS A 151 -8.34 -2.97 14.66
N PRO A 152 -8.32 -2.90 16.01
CA PRO A 152 -8.98 -1.85 16.80
C PRO A 152 -8.52 -0.41 16.50
N GLU A 153 -7.25 -0.23 16.14
CA GLU A 153 -6.65 1.07 15.83
C GLU A 153 -6.53 1.34 14.32
N GLY A 154 -6.87 0.35 13.49
CA GLY A 154 -6.78 0.46 12.04
C GLY A 154 -8.00 1.18 11.47
N GLN A 155 -7.77 2.32 10.81
CA GLN A 155 -8.85 3.13 10.23
C GLN A 155 -9.47 2.50 8.96
N GLY A 156 -8.87 1.44 8.40
CA GLY A 156 -9.40 0.73 7.22
C GLY A 156 -9.33 1.50 5.90
N LEU A 157 -8.52 2.56 5.82
CA LEU A 157 -8.42 3.40 4.61
C LEU A 157 -7.21 3.09 3.72
N GLY A 158 -6.19 2.40 4.25
CA GLY A 158 -4.92 2.19 3.54
C GLY A 158 -5.05 1.34 2.29
N LEU A 159 -5.70 0.17 2.38
CA LEU A 159 -5.90 -0.72 1.23
C LEU A 159 -6.92 -0.17 0.23
N ALA A 160 -7.97 0.50 0.70
CA ALA A 160 -8.92 1.19 -0.17
C ALA A 160 -8.23 2.29 -1.01
N LEU A 161 -7.26 3.01 -0.43
CA LEU A 161 -6.46 3.99 -1.18
C LEU A 161 -5.56 3.30 -2.20
N VAL A 162 -4.98 2.13 -1.86
CA VAL A 162 -4.20 1.33 -2.81
C VAL A 162 -5.05 0.93 -4.01
N ASP A 163 -6.26 0.39 -3.79
CA ASP A 163 -7.17 0.00 -4.89
C ASP A 163 -7.55 1.19 -5.77
N LYS A 164 -7.88 2.35 -5.17
CA LYS A 164 -8.15 3.59 -5.92
C LYS A 164 -6.96 3.98 -6.80
N LEU A 165 -5.76 4.14 -6.23
CA LEU A 165 -4.58 4.62 -6.96
C LEU A 165 -4.18 3.65 -8.08
N VAL A 166 -4.27 2.34 -7.85
CA VAL A 166 -3.98 1.33 -8.88
C VAL A 166 -4.98 1.41 -10.03
N ARG A 167 -6.28 1.58 -9.75
CA ARG A 167 -7.31 1.76 -10.79
C ARG A 167 -7.11 3.04 -11.59
N ASP A 168 -6.73 4.14 -10.93
CA ASP A 168 -6.50 5.43 -11.56
C ASP A 168 -5.25 5.41 -12.47
N MET A 169 -4.27 4.55 -12.20
CA MET A 169 -3.08 4.34 -13.06
C MET A 169 -3.36 3.45 -14.29
N GLY A 170 -4.38 2.61 -14.24
CA GLY A 170 -5.00 1.94 -15.40
C GLY A 170 -4.51 0.54 -15.73
#